data_AF-A0A816W0C1-F1
#
_entry.id   AF-A0A816W0C1-F1
#
_cell.length_a   1.000
_cell.length_b   1.000
_cell.length_c   1.000
_cell.angle_alpha   90.00
_cell.angle_beta   90.00
_cell.angle_gamma   90.00
#
_symmetry.space_group_name_H-M   'P 1'
#
loop_
_entity.id
_entity.type
_entity.pdbx_description
1 polymer ?
#
loop_
_entity_poly.entity_id
_entity_poly.type
_entity_poly.pdbx_seq_one_letter_code
_entity_poly.pdbx_strand_id
1 'polypeptide(L)'
;MNSSIRGPFFPPYYSALVKAYQSETKTLFYWYSVFTQRLKNKVKLVGCTISCEISPHVQSYLIVTDLTGMLLLLNPKDGKDVFGCYNTLWDVTVNNELAISARILSFGFWIDSLQTKYQGIDFSNIENRNCNGGKNPYFDDNVDGITLDPYEVVFVKYNYKNYSQAADRAAVYQNWTLRLGSVAK
;
A
#
# COMPACT_ATOMS: atom_id res chain seq x y z
N MET A 1 -10.31 -6.12 5.10
CA MET A 1 -9.08 -6.28 4.28
C MET A 1 -9.41 -7.10 3.04
N ASN A 2 -8.87 -6.71 1.88
CA ASN A 2 -9.12 -7.38 0.59
C ASN A 2 -8.09 -8.49 0.35
N SER A 3 -8.54 -9.75 0.24
CA SER A 3 -7.68 -10.92 -0.02
C SER A 3 -7.36 -11.15 -1.50
N SER A 4 -7.90 -10.33 -2.40
CA SER A 4 -7.76 -10.47 -3.84
C SER A 4 -6.56 -9.70 -4.38
N ILE A 5 -5.36 -10.05 -3.91
CA ILE A 5 -4.10 -9.42 -4.33
C ILE A 5 -3.16 -10.44 -4.98
N ARG A 6 -2.26 -9.97 -5.86
CA ARG A 6 -1.14 -10.76 -6.40
C ARG A 6 0.19 -10.15 -6.02
N GLY A 7 1.21 -10.98 -5.82
CA GLY A 7 2.55 -10.60 -5.38
C GLY A 7 3.11 -11.57 -4.33
N PRO A 8 4.26 -11.26 -3.72
CA PRO A 8 5.04 -10.04 -3.92
C PRO A 8 5.79 -10.02 -5.25
N PHE A 9 5.77 -8.89 -5.93
CA PHE A 9 6.56 -8.64 -7.14
C PHE A 9 7.76 -7.75 -6.80
N PHE A 10 8.94 -8.16 -7.24
CA PHE A 10 10.16 -7.39 -7.13
C PHE A 10 10.91 -7.39 -8.46
N PRO A 11 11.62 -6.30 -8.79
CA PRO A 11 12.45 -6.28 -9.99
C PRO A 11 13.55 -7.36 -9.89
N PRO A 12 14.04 -7.91 -11.02
CA PRO A 12 15.01 -9.02 -11.02
C PRO A 12 16.29 -8.75 -10.21
N TYR A 13 16.72 -7.49 -10.11
CA TYR A 13 17.90 -7.08 -9.35
C TYR A 13 17.68 -6.98 -7.82
N TYR A 14 16.45 -7.15 -7.32
CA TYR A 14 16.13 -7.06 -5.89
C TYR A 14 16.94 -8.05 -5.04
N SER A 15 17.14 -9.28 -5.52
CA SER A 15 17.89 -10.30 -4.79
C SER A 15 19.35 -9.91 -4.55
N ALA A 16 19.98 -9.22 -5.51
CA ALA A 16 21.34 -8.71 -5.37
C ALA A 16 21.39 -7.55 -4.36
N LEU A 17 20.41 -6.64 -4.39
CA LEU A 17 20.29 -5.54 -3.43
C LEU A 17 20.10 -6.05 -2.00
N VAL A 18 19.24 -7.05 -1.81
CA VAL A 18 19.02 -7.69 -0.51
C VAL A 18 20.30 -8.32 0.02
N LYS A 19 21.03 -9.10 -0.80
CA LYS A 19 22.30 -9.70 -0.40
C LYS A 19 23.35 -8.66 -0.01
N ALA A 20 23.45 -7.57 -0.78
CA ALA A 20 24.37 -6.47 -0.47
C ALA A 20 24.01 -5.83 0.89
N TYR A 21 22.75 -5.46 1.08
CA TYR A 21 22.25 -4.89 2.34
C TYR A 21 22.53 -5.80 3.53
N GLN A 22 22.22 -7.09 3.42
CA GLN A 22 22.42 -8.06 4.50
C GLN A 22 23.91 -8.28 4.82
N SER A 23 24.77 -8.26 3.79
CA SER A 23 26.22 -8.38 3.98
C SER A 23 26.80 -7.19 4.74
N GLU A 24 26.36 -5.98 4.39
CA GLU A 24 26.82 -4.71 4.97
C GLU A 24 26.30 -4.50 6.40
N THR A 25 24.99 -4.66 6.60
CA THR A 25 24.31 -4.33 7.86
C THR A 25 24.23 -5.47 8.86
N LYS A 26 24.57 -6.70 8.42
CA LYS A 26 24.34 -7.96 9.18
C LYS A 26 22.89 -8.15 9.66
N THR A 27 21.94 -7.46 9.02
CA THR A 27 20.52 -7.48 9.36
C THR A 27 19.73 -8.18 8.26
N LEU A 28 18.81 -9.07 8.63
CA LEU A 28 17.96 -9.75 7.66
C LEU A 28 16.98 -8.77 7.00
N PHE A 29 16.82 -8.90 5.68
CA PHE A 29 15.88 -8.12 4.90
C PHE A 29 14.87 -9.08 4.25
N TYR A 30 13.60 -8.87 4.54
CA TYR A 30 12.49 -9.69 4.06
C TYR A 30 11.67 -8.90 3.03
N TRP A 31 10.76 -9.59 2.32
CA TRP A 31 9.87 -8.93 1.37
C TRP A 31 9.09 -7.77 2.02
N TYR A 32 8.68 -7.92 3.29
CA TYR A 32 7.91 -6.90 4.01
C TYR A 32 8.78 -5.77 4.55
N SER A 33 10.11 -5.91 4.53
CA SER A 33 11.05 -4.88 5.02
C SER A 33 10.94 -3.58 4.24
N VAL A 34 10.56 -3.63 2.96
CA VAL A 34 10.29 -2.43 2.13
C VAL A 34 9.14 -1.58 2.67
N PHE A 35 8.22 -2.18 3.44
CA PHE A 35 7.13 -1.47 4.12
C PHE A 35 7.54 -1.08 5.53
N THR A 36 8.07 -2.01 6.32
CA THR A 36 8.34 -1.75 7.76
C THR A 36 9.44 -0.72 7.97
N GLN A 37 10.45 -0.63 7.09
CA GLN A 37 11.48 0.42 7.18
C GLN A 37 10.94 1.84 6.92
N ARG A 38 9.72 1.97 6.38
CA ARG A 38 9.06 3.27 6.19
C ARG A 38 8.33 3.73 7.44
N LEU A 39 8.04 2.84 8.38
CA LEU A 39 7.55 3.23 9.70
C LEU A 39 8.65 4.02 10.41
N LYS A 40 8.30 5.23 10.85
CA LYS A 40 9.23 6.18 11.48
C LYS A 40 8.53 6.83 12.68
N ASN A 41 9.21 7.78 13.33
CA ASN A 41 8.61 8.52 14.44
C ASN A 41 7.29 9.19 14.07
N LYS A 42 7.16 9.69 12.83
CA LYS A 42 5.94 10.33 12.31
C LYS A 42 5.07 9.42 11.43
N VAL A 43 5.65 8.51 10.65
CA VAL A 43 4.89 7.60 9.77
C VAL A 43 4.41 6.39 10.56
N LYS A 44 3.09 6.23 10.69
CA LYS A 44 2.44 5.15 11.48
C LYS A 44 1.58 4.21 10.65
N LEU A 45 1.44 4.47 9.36
CA LEU A 45 0.70 3.63 8.44
C LEU A 45 1.37 3.65 7.08
N VAL A 46 1.66 2.48 6.56
CA VAL A 46 2.31 2.29 5.26
C VAL A 46 1.52 1.27 4.47
N GLY A 47 1.37 1.45 3.17
CA GLY A 47 0.84 0.40 2.30
C GLY A 47 1.42 0.43 0.91
N CYS A 48 0.80 -0.29 0.01
CA CYS A 48 1.26 -0.39 -1.37
C CYS A 48 0.98 0.93 -2.14
N THR A 49 -0.18 1.56 -1.91
CA THR A 49 -0.63 2.77 -2.61
C THR A 49 -1.36 3.75 -1.69
N ILE A 50 -1.29 5.03 -2.04
CA ILE A 50 -2.17 6.11 -1.55
C ILE A 50 -3.15 6.50 -2.66
N SER A 51 -4.44 6.47 -2.33
CA SER A 51 -5.52 7.00 -3.17
C SER A 51 -5.95 8.38 -2.68
N CYS A 52 -6.32 9.24 -3.64
CA CYS A 52 -6.76 10.61 -3.37
C CYS A 52 -8.25 10.84 -3.67
N GLU A 53 -9.00 9.80 -4.06
CA GLU A 53 -10.37 9.89 -4.61
C GLU A 53 -11.40 10.60 -3.71
N ILE A 54 -11.20 10.55 -2.40
CA ILE A 54 -12.05 11.23 -1.40
C ILE A 54 -11.20 12.06 -0.44
N SER A 55 -10.13 11.44 0.05
CA SER A 55 -9.07 12.06 0.83
C SER A 55 -7.80 11.20 0.67
N PRO A 56 -6.59 11.70 0.95
CA PRO A 56 -5.41 10.86 0.92
C PRO A 56 -5.53 9.72 1.92
N HIS A 57 -5.50 8.48 1.43
CA HIS A 57 -5.58 7.30 2.26
C HIS A 57 -4.76 6.15 1.68
N VAL A 58 -4.15 5.37 2.56
CA VAL A 58 -3.56 4.08 2.24
C VAL A 58 -4.69 3.10 1.92
N GLN A 59 -4.63 2.46 0.77
CA GLN A 59 -5.66 1.50 0.36
C GLN A 59 -5.53 0.18 1.15
N SER A 60 -6.66 -0.38 1.60
CA SER A 60 -6.73 -1.37 2.70
C SER A 60 -6.40 -2.82 2.34
N TYR A 61 -5.86 -3.07 1.14
CA TYR A 61 -5.53 -4.42 0.68
C TYR A 61 -4.22 -4.94 1.27
N LEU A 62 -3.30 -4.04 1.64
CA LEU A 62 -2.14 -4.34 2.46
C LEU A 62 -1.76 -3.07 3.21
N ILE A 63 -1.77 -3.16 4.54
CA ILE A 63 -1.33 -2.10 5.44
C ILE A 63 -0.31 -2.64 6.44
N VAL A 64 0.62 -1.78 6.83
CA VAL A 64 1.66 -2.04 7.81
C VAL A 64 1.66 -0.88 8.80
N THR A 65 1.68 -1.20 10.09
CA THR A 65 1.64 -0.23 11.18
C THR A 65 2.53 -0.72 12.32
N ASP A 66 2.97 0.20 13.18
CA ASP A 66 3.67 -0.13 14.42
C ASP A 66 2.69 -0.26 15.59
N LEU A 67 3.22 -0.52 16.79
CA LEU A 67 2.40 -0.63 18.01
C LEU A 67 1.57 0.65 18.26
N THR A 68 2.16 1.82 18.05
CA THR A 68 1.46 3.10 18.25
C THR A 68 0.28 3.23 17.28
N GLY A 69 0.51 3.02 15.98
CA GLY A 69 -0.54 3.08 14.99
C GLY A 69 -1.63 2.03 15.24
N MET A 70 -1.27 0.81 15.62
CA MET A 70 -2.24 -0.23 15.96
C MET A 70 -3.12 0.16 17.17
N LEU A 71 -2.54 0.72 18.23
CA LEU A 71 -3.30 1.20 19.39
C LEU A 71 -4.28 2.31 19.02
N LEU A 72 -3.89 3.21 18.10
CA LEU A 72 -4.81 4.23 17.59
C LEU A 72 -5.96 3.58 16.80
N LEU A 73 -5.67 2.60 15.95
CA LEU A 73 -6.69 1.93 15.14
C LEU A 73 -7.68 1.12 16.01
N LEU A 74 -7.18 0.44 17.04
CA LEU A 74 -8.00 -0.33 17.98
C LEU A 74 -8.88 0.52 18.89
N ASN A 75 -8.61 1.82 19.04
CA ASN A 75 -9.41 2.71 19.87
C ASN A 75 -10.61 3.26 19.07
N PRO A 76 -11.85 2.82 19.33
CA PRO A 76 -13.02 3.31 18.61
C PRO A 76 -13.19 4.81 18.84
N LYS A 77 -13.35 5.56 17.76
CA LYS A 77 -13.69 6.99 17.80
C LYS A 77 -15.10 7.17 17.26
N ASP A 78 -15.95 7.90 17.99
CA ASP A 78 -17.34 8.19 17.62
C ASP A 78 -18.17 6.91 17.34
N GLY A 79 -17.89 5.82 18.08
CA GLY A 79 -18.57 4.52 17.92
C GLY A 79 -18.18 3.76 16.65
N LYS A 80 -17.22 4.25 15.85
CA LYS A 80 -16.78 3.60 14.61
C LYS A 80 -15.51 2.79 14.86
N ASP A 81 -15.64 1.47 14.80
CA ASP A 81 -14.51 0.54 14.85
C ASP A 81 -13.98 0.28 13.44
N VAL A 82 -12.74 0.71 13.13
CA VAL A 82 -12.16 0.50 11.80
C VAL A 82 -12.01 -0.97 11.43
N PHE A 83 -11.99 -1.89 12.40
CA PHE A 83 -11.97 -3.34 12.15
C PHE A 83 -13.35 -4.01 12.28
N GLY A 84 -14.41 -3.21 12.38
CA GLY A 84 -15.78 -3.68 12.48
C GLY A 84 -16.26 -4.41 11.21
N CYS A 85 -17.34 -5.17 11.38
CA CYS A 85 -18.07 -5.79 10.27
C CYS A 85 -19.08 -4.81 9.68
N TYR A 86 -19.13 -4.71 8.37
CA TYR A 86 -20.02 -3.80 7.65
C TYR A 86 -20.81 -4.56 6.59
N ASN A 87 -22.06 -4.13 6.38
CA ASN A 87 -23.00 -4.84 5.51
C ASN A 87 -22.91 -4.42 4.03
N THR A 88 -22.28 -3.28 3.73
CA THR A 88 -22.16 -2.76 2.37
C THR A 88 -20.72 -2.45 2.01
N LEU A 89 -20.40 -2.54 0.71
CA LEU A 89 -19.07 -2.17 0.20
C LEU A 89 -18.74 -0.69 0.49
N TRP A 90 -19.76 0.18 0.44
CA TRP A 90 -19.60 1.58 0.78
C TRP A 90 -19.23 1.77 2.26
N ASP A 91 -19.93 1.09 3.17
CA ASP A 91 -19.63 1.15 4.60
C ASP A 91 -18.24 0.60 4.91
N VAL A 92 -17.83 -0.49 4.25
CA VAL A 92 -16.44 -0.98 4.32
C VAL A 92 -15.48 0.11 3.84
N THR A 93 -15.74 0.74 2.69
CA THR A 93 -14.83 1.75 2.13
C THR A 93 -14.68 2.95 3.08
N VAL A 94 -15.80 3.51 3.56
CA VAL A 94 -15.79 4.71 4.40
C VAL A 94 -15.29 4.42 5.81
N ASN A 95 -15.79 3.35 6.43
CA ASN A 95 -15.53 3.09 7.85
C ASN A 95 -14.32 2.17 8.10
N ASN A 96 -13.79 1.49 7.07
CA ASN A 96 -12.51 0.76 7.14
C ASN A 96 -11.42 1.51 6.33
N GLU A 97 -11.47 1.50 5.00
CA GLU A 97 -10.35 1.97 4.15
C GLU A 97 -10.00 3.46 4.36
N LEU A 98 -10.98 4.35 4.30
CA LEU A 98 -10.76 5.78 4.55
C LEU A 98 -10.47 6.07 6.03
N ALA A 99 -11.22 5.43 6.92
CA ALA A 99 -11.17 5.71 8.36
C ALA A 99 -9.82 5.34 8.99
N ILE A 100 -9.15 4.28 8.52
CA ILE A 100 -7.82 3.88 9.00
C ILE A 100 -6.83 5.04 8.82
N SER A 101 -6.74 5.60 7.61
CA SER A 101 -5.82 6.71 7.32
C SER A 101 -6.25 7.99 8.02
N ALA A 102 -7.55 8.32 7.99
CA ALA A 102 -8.08 9.49 8.66
C ALA A 102 -7.80 9.49 10.17
N ARG A 103 -7.88 8.31 10.82
CA ARG A 103 -7.58 8.17 12.24
C ARG A 103 -6.11 8.48 12.53
N ILE A 104 -5.18 7.87 11.79
CA ILE A 104 -3.74 8.13 11.93
C ILE A 104 -3.43 9.62 11.75
N LEU A 105 -3.95 10.23 10.68
CA LEU A 105 -3.76 11.65 10.38
C LEU A 105 -4.35 12.56 11.48
N SER A 106 -5.48 12.20 12.08
CA SER A 106 -6.13 12.99 13.13
C SER A 106 -5.33 13.11 14.43
N PHE A 107 -4.35 12.23 14.65
CA PHE A 107 -3.41 12.29 15.78
C PHE A 107 -2.08 12.97 15.40
N GLY A 108 -1.99 13.60 14.22
CA GLY A 108 -0.78 14.30 13.76
C GLY A 108 0.35 13.36 13.32
N PHE A 109 0.02 12.08 13.07
CA PHE A 109 0.91 11.13 12.43
C PHE A 109 0.71 11.13 10.91
N TRP A 110 1.67 10.55 10.20
CA TRP A 110 1.72 10.51 8.74
C TRP A 110 1.40 9.13 8.21
N ILE A 111 1.00 9.11 6.96
CA ILE A 111 0.83 7.91 6.14
C ILE A 111 1.87 7.91 5.02
N ASP A 112 2.28 6.74 4.55
CA ASP A 112 3.24 6.59 3.44
C ASP A 112 2.85 5.39 2.56
N SER A 113 3.46 5.28 1.39
CA SER A 113 3.31 4.13 0.51
C SER A 113 4.57 3.79 -0.25
N LEU A 114 4.53 2.74 -1.06
CA LEU A 114 5.63 2.41 -1.96
C LEU A 114 5.70 3.34 -3.18
N GLN A 115 4.60 4.01 -3.53
CA GLN A 115 4.57 4.95 -4.66
C GLN A 115 5.58 6.08 -4.47
N THR A 116 6.52 6.18 -5.41
CA THR A 116 7.67 7.08 -5.30
C THR A 116 7.23 8.53 -5.11
N LYS A 117 6.18 8.96 -5.82
CA LYS A 117 5.65 10.33 -5.76
C LYS A 117 5.12 10.77 -4.39
N TYR A 118 4.77 9.82 -3.50
CA TYR A 118 4.19 10.13 -2.19
C TYR A 118 5.17 9.93 -1.04
N GLN A 119 6.37 9.43 -1.30
CA GLN A 119 7.35 9.18 -0.25
C GLN A 119 7.77 10.49 0.41
N GLY A 120 7.58 10.58 1.73
CA GLY A 120 7.95 11.76 2.53
C GLY A 120 6.96 12.92 2.47
N ILE A 121 5.79 12.75 1.84
CA ILE A 121 4.73 13.78 1.83
C ILE A 121 3.94 13.74 3.14
N ASP A 122 3.82 14.90 3.79
CA ASP A 122 3.01 15.06 5.00
C ASP A 122 1.53 15.31 4.65
N PHE A 123 0.73 14.24 4.59
CA PHE A 123 -0.71 14.34 4.37
C PHE A 123 -1.51 14.84 5.59
N SER A 124 -0.86 15.04 6.75
CA SER A 124 -1.50 15.71 7.87
C SER A 124 -1.67 17.21 7.59
N ASN A 125 -0.76 17.81 6.80
CA ASN A 125 -0.94 19.15 6.24
C ASN A 125 -2.08 19.16 5.21
N ILE A 126 -3.03 20.10 5.38
CA ILE A 126 -4.19 20.29 4.51
C ILE A 126 -3.82 20.59 3.06
N GLU A 127 -2.70 21.28 2.83
CA GLU A 127 -2.23 21.67 1.48
C GLU A 127 -1.87 20.44 0.63
N ASN A 128 -1.41 19.37 1.27
CA ASN A 128 -1.07 18.11 0.61
C ASN A 128 -2.28 17.19 0.38
N ARG A 129 -3.48 17.57 0.85
CA ARG A 129 -4.66 16.70 0.76
C ARG A 129 -5.36 16.74 -0.60
N ASN A 130 -5.15 17.80 -1.38
CA ASN A 130 -5.62 17.86 -2.77
C ASN A 130 -4.62 17.16 -3.72
N CYS A 131 -4.35 15.88 -3.46
CA CYS A 131 -3.37 15.11 -4.20
C CYS A 131 -3.97 14.48 -5.46
N ASN A 132 -3.12 14.27 -6.47
CA ASN A 132 -3.42 13.45 -7.66
C ASN A 132 -4.71 13.83 -8.40
N GLY A 133 -5.18 15.08 -8.30
CA GLY A 133 -6.46 15.53 -8.85
C GLY A 133 -7.67 14.73 -8.38
N GLY A 134 -7.65 14.19 -7.16
CA GLY A 134 -8.75 13.39 -6.64
C GLY A 134 -8.90 12.03 -7.33
N LYS A 135 -7.80 11.44 -7.82
CA LYS A 135 -7.84 10.18 -8.58
C LYS A 135 -7.41 8.98 -7.76
N ASN A 136 -8.06 7.84 -8.03
CA ASN A 136 -7.65 6.53 -7.55
C ASN A 136 -6.52 5.97 -8.44
N PRO A 137 -5.36 5.58 -7.87
CA PRO A 137 -4.21 5.16 -8.64
C PRO A 137 -4.40 3.81 -9.35
N TYR A 138 -5.45 3.05 -9.02
CA TYR A 138 -5.70 1.74 -9.65
C TYR A 138 -6.33 1.82 -11.04
N PHE A 139 -6.91 2.96 -11.42
CA PHE A 139 -7.35 3.15 -12.79
C PHE A 139 -6.15 3.51 -13.67
N ASP A 140 -6.23 3.12 -14.93
CA ASP A 140 -5.17 3.38 -15.90
C ASP A 140 -4.92 4.89 -16.04
N ASP A 141 -3.65 5.26 -16.17
CA ASP A 141 -3.17 6.63 -16.40
C ASP A 141 -3.55 7.66 -15.31
N ASN A 142 -4.04 7.19 -14.16
CA ASN A 142 -4.49 8.05 -13.06
C ASN A 142 -3.37 8.52 -12.13
N VAL A 143 -2.13 8.11 -12.36
CA VAL A 143 -0.96 8.60 -11.59
C VAL A 143 -0.11 9.42 -12.54
N ASP A 144 -0.35 10.74 -12.63
CA ASP A 144 0.40 11.65 -13.52
C ASP A 144 0.51 11.19 -14.99
N GLY A 145 -0.53 10.49 -15.49
CA GLY A 145 -0.55 9.94 -16.86
C GLY A 145 0.10 8.57 -17.00
N ILE A 146 0.49 7.92 -15.90
CA ILE A 146 0.98 6.54 -15.88
C ILE A 146 0.05 5.62 -15.09
N THR A 147 0.16 4.33 -15.37
CA THR A 147 -0.50 3.26 -14.64
C THR A 147 0.46 2.66 -13.61
N LEU A 148 -0.07 2.23 -12.46
CA LEU A 148 0.69 1.53 -11.42
C LEU A 148 1.46 0.34 -11.99
N ASP A 149 2.73 0.23 -11.60
CA ASP A 149 3.57 -0.90 -11.94
C ASP A 149 3.66 -1.89 -10.77
N PRO A 150 3.43 -3.21 -10.98
CA PRO A 150 3.58 -4.20 -9.92
C PRO A 150 4.95 -4.18 -9.23
N TYR A 151 6.04 -3.82 -9.93
CA TYR A 151 7.36 -3.70 -9.31
C TYR A 151 7.55 -2.46 -8.43
N GLU A 152 6.69 -1.43 -8.57
CA GLU A 152 6.69 -0.28 -7.67
C GLU A 152 5.95 -0.61 -6.36
N VAL A 153 4.78 -1.24 -6.48
CA VAL A 153 3.85 -1.37 -5.33
C VAL A 153 3.86 -2.74 -4.68
N VAL A 154 4.65 -3.70 -5.19
CA VAL A 154 4.88 -5.07 -4.69
C VAL A 154 3.64 -5.97 -4.73
N PHE A 155 2.46 -5.48 -4.33
CA PHE A 155 1.19 -6.17 -4.44
C PHE A 155 0.18 -5.36 -5.22
N VAL A 156 -0.60 -6.05 -6.06
CA VAL A 156 -1.62 -5.45 -6.92
C VAL A 156 -2.98 -6.08 -6.66
N LYS A 157 -4.04 -5.27 -6.50
CA LYS A 157 -5.44 -5.72 -6.46
C LYS A 157 -5.78 -6.42 -7.79
N TYR A 158 -6.29 -7.65 -7.71
CA TYR A 158 -6.49 -8.51 -8.88
C TYR A 158 -7.96 -8.76 -9.25
N ASN A 159 -8.87 -8.90 -8.29
CA ASN A 159 -10.29 -9.18 -8.57
C ASN A 159 -11.14 -7.90 -8.77
N TYR A 160 -10.52 -6.78 -9.13
CA TYR A 160 -11.27 -5.55 -9.39
C TYR A 160 -11.86 -5.64 -10.81
N LYS A 161 -13.20 -5.58 -10.92
CA LYS A 161 -14.01 -5.92 -12.11
C LYS A 161 -13.81 -5.04 -13.36
N ASN A 162 -12.77 -4.22 -13.43
CA ASN A 162 -12.37 -3.49 -14.61
C ASN A 162 -10.87 -3.72 -14.79
N TYR A 163 -10.49 -4.45 -15.84
CA TYR A 163 -9.11 -4.77 -16.19
C TYR A 163 -8.28 -3.48 -16.21
N SER A 164 -7.47 -3.26 -15.19
CA SER A 164 -6.43 -2.24 -15.23
C SER A 164 -5.16 -2.87 -15.79
N GLN A 165 -4.37 -2.09 -16.53
CA GLN A 165 -3.07 -2.56 -17.02
C GLN A 165 -2.17 -3.05 -15.89
N ALA A 166 -2.33 -2.52 -14.67
CA ALA A 166 -1.64 -3.02 -13.48
C ALA A 166 -1.97 -4.49 -13.18
N ALA A 167 -3.25 -4.88 -13.26
CA ALA A 167 -3.69 -6.26 -13.04
C ALA A 167 -3.21 -7.20 -14.16
N ASP A 168 -3.21 -6.72 -15.41
CA ASP A 168 -2.70 -7.48 -16.56
C ASP A 168 -1.19 -7.72 -16.45
N ARG A 169 -0.42 -6.69 -16.11
CA ARG A 169 1.02 -6.82 -15.82
C ARG A 169 1.28 -7.79 -14.68
N ALA A 170 0.52 -7.71 -13.59
CA ALA A 170 0.64 -8.65 -12.48
C ALA A 170 0.37 -10.10 -12.91
N ALA A 171 -0.58 -10.34 -13.83
CA ALA A 171 -0.81 -11.67 -14.39
C ALA A 171 0.37 -12.18 -15.21
N VAL A 172 0.97 -11.33 -16.04
CA VAL A 172 2.16 -11.66 -16.82
C VAL A 172 3.35 -11.97 -15.91
N TYR A 173 3.61 -11.13 -14.90
CA TYR A 173 4.75 -11.30 -13.99
C TYR A 173 4.61 -12.56 -13.13
N GLN A 174 3.40 -12.89 -12.69
CA GLN A 174 3.12 -14.15 -12.00
C GLN A 174 3.48 -15.35 -12.88
N ASN A 175 3.10 -15.32 -14.16
CA ASN A 175 3.39 -16.40 -15.10
C ASN A 175 4.90 -16.57 -15.32
N TRP A 176 5.67 -15.48 -15.43
CA TRP A 176 7.12 -15.54 -15.54
C TRP A 176 7.76 -16.19 -14.30
N THR A 177 7.29 -15.80 -13.12
CA THR A 177 7.83 -16.32 -11.85
C THR A 177 7.56 -17.82 -11.69
N LEU A 178 6.36 -18.29 -12.06
CA LEU A 178 6.02 -19.71 -12.01
C LEU A 178 6.84 -20.55 -13.00
N ARG A 179 7.13 -20.03 -14.20
CA ARG A 179 7.95 -20.72 -15.20
C ARG A 179 9.41 -20.87 -14.75
N LEU A 180 9.96 -19.88 -14.05
CA LEU A 180 11.32 -19.97 -13.51
C LEU A 180 11.44 -21.07 -12.44
N GLY A 181 10.37 -21.31 -11.66
CA GLY A 181 10.34 -22.39 -10.68
C GLY A 181 10.24 -23.79 -11.28
N SER A 182 9.74 -23.94 -12.53
CA SER A 182 9.61 -25.24 -13.20
C SER A 182 10.87 -25.70 -13.95
N VAL A 183 11.82 -24.80 -14.22
CA VAL A 183 13.09 -25.13 -14.90
C VAL A 183 14.23 -25.42 -13.91
N ALA A 184 14.01 -25.14 -12.61
CA ALA A 184 14.98 -25.35 -11.53
C ALA A 184 14.76 -26.68 -10.76
N LYS A 185 14.48 -27.77 -11.47
CA LYS A 185 14.46 -29.14 -10.91
C LYS A 185 15.39 -30.04 -11.69
#